data_AF-A0A661VR24-F1
#
_entry.id   AF-A0A661VR24-F1
#
_cell.length_a   1.000
_cell.length_b   1.000
_cell.length_c   1.000
_cell.angle_alpha   90.00
_cell.angle_beta   90.00
_cell.angle_gamma   90.00
#
_symmetry.space_group_name_H-M   'P 1'
#
loop_
_entity.id
_entity.type
_entity.pdbx_description
1 polymer ?
#
loop_
_entity_poly.entity_id
_entity_poly.type
_entity_poly.pdbx_seq_one_letter_code
_entity_poly.pdbx_strand_id
1 'polypeptide(L)' 'QGRRLRFHIEAWDAVEKIGDGDHERFLIDWERFMHRVEEKQGKVRA' A
#
# COMPACT_ATOMS: atom_id res chain seq x y z
N GLN A 1 -11.38 11.27 8.81
CA GLN A 1 -11.54 9.88 8.35
C GLN A 1 -11.69 9.93 6.83
N GLY A 2 -11.15 8.99 6.04
CA GLY A 2 -11.24 9.05 4.56
C GLY A 2 -9.92 8.99 3.77
N ARG A 3 -8.79 8.68 4.42
CA ARG A 3 -7.50 8.44 3.74
C ARG A 3 -7.22 6.97 3.44
N ARG A 4 -8.14 6.06 3.74
CA ARG A 4 -7.99 4.62 3.51
C ARG A 4 -8.95 4.17 2.42
N LEU A 5 -8.39 3.60 1.36
CA LEU A 5 -9.10 2.95 0.27
C LEU A 5 -9.00 1.44 0.47
N ARG A 6 -10.09 0.71 0.21
CA ARG A 6 -10.13 -0.76 0.25
C ARG A 6 -10.62 -1.25 -1.10
N PHE A 7 -9.89 -2.20 -1.66
CA PHE A 7 -10.19 -2.82 -2.94
C PHE A 7 -10.34 -4.31 -2.70
N HIS A 8 -11.44 -4.88 -3.15
CA HIS A 8 -11.54 -6.32 -3.32
C HIS A 8 -11.06 -6.64 -4.73
N ILE A 9 -10.10 -7.56 -4.86
CA ILE A 9 -9.43 -7.87 -6.11
C ILE A 9 -9.61 -9.35 -6.41
N GLU A 10 -10.02 -9.64 -7.64
CA GLU A 10 -10.08 -11.00 -8.17
C GLU A 10 -9.13 -11.13 -9.36
N ALA A 11 -8.40 -12.23 -9.42
CA ALA A 11 -7.58 -12.60 -10.56
C ALA A 11 -8.21 -13.80 -11.26
N TRP A 12 -8.36 -13.71 -12.58
CA TRP A 12 -8.97 -14.72 -13.43
C TRP A 12 -8.04 -15.05 -14.59
N ASP A 13 -7.98 -16.32 -14.97
CA ASP A 13 -7.44 -16.73 -16.28
C ASP A 13 -8.59 -16.91 -17.29
N ALA A 14 -8.34 -17.60 -18.41
CA ALA A 14 -9.35 -17.80 -19.45
C ALA A 14 -10.49 -18.75 -19.04
N VAL A 15 -10.33 -19.50 -17.94
CA VAL A 15 -11.22 -20.58 -17.52
C VAL A 15 -11.83 -20.28 -16.15
N GLU A 16 -11.02 -19.89 -15.17
CA GLU A 16 -11.45 -19.79 -13.78
C GLU A 16 -10.76 -18.68 -12.96
N LYS A 17 -11.30 -18.46 -11.76
CA LYS A 17 -10.72 -17.55 -10.77
C LYS A 17 -9.48 -18.19 -10.18
N ILE A 18 -8.32 -17.58 -10.42
CA ILE A 18 -7.02 -18.04 -9.95
C ILE A 18 -6.57 -17.31 -8.67
N GLY A 19 -7.28 -16.27 -8.24
CA GLY A 19 -6.92 -15.54 -7.04
C GLY A 19 -7.98 -14.57 -6.53
N ASP A 20 -7.89 -14.28 -5.24
CA ASP A 20 -8.74 -13.35 -4.51
C ASP A 20 -7.91 -12.60 -3.46
N GLY A 21 -8.26 -11.35 -3.17
CA GLY A 21 -7.71 -10.69 -2.00
C GLY A 21 -8.20 -9.25 -1.80
N ASP A 22 -8.16 -8.84 -0.53
CA ASP A 22 -8.41 -7.46 -0.16
C ASP A 22 -7.10 -6.67 -0.09
N HIS A 23 -7.09 -5.52 -0.77
CA HIS A 23 -5.96 -4.60 -0.78
C HIS A 23 -6.34 -3.26 -0.16
N GLU A 24 -5.57 -2.83 0.84
CA GLU A 24 -5.75 -1.52 1.47
C GLU A 24 -4.67 -0.54 1.03
N ARG A 25 -5.08 0.67 0.65
CA ARG A 25 -4.18 1.77 0.26
C ARG A 25 -4.47 3.00 1.10
N PHE A 26 -3.42 3.73 1.46
CA PHE A 26 -3.55 5.01 2.14
C PHE A 26 -3.20 6.17 1.22
N LEU A 27 -4.04 7.20 1.20
CA LEU A 27 -3.73 8.49 0.60
C LEU A 27 -2.80 9.24 1.55
N ILE A 28 -1.62 9.58 1.04
CA ILE A 28 -0.55 10.22 1.80
C ILE A 28 -0.13 11.53 1.16
N ASP A 29 0.45 12.39 1.99
CA ASP A 29 1.27 13.50 1.53
C ASP A 29 2.67 12.95 1.21
N TRP A 30 3.14 13.17 -0.02
CA TRP A 30 4.38 12.59 -0.51
C TRP A 30 5.62 13.14 0.21
N GLU A 31 5.73 14.45 0.34
CA GLU A 31 6.90 15.11 0.95
C GLU A 31 7.04 14.72 2.41
N ARG A 32 5.92 14.79 3.17
CA ARG A 32 5.89 14.37 4.57
C ARG A 32 6.24 12.90 4.73
N PHE A 33 5.79 12.04 3.81
CA PHE A 33 6.08 10.61 3.88
C PHE A 33 7.57 10.34 3.67
N MET A 34 8.16 10.94 2.62
CA MET A 34 9.57 10.74 2.30
C MET A 34 10.52 11.26 3.39
N HIS A 35 10.21 12.41 4.01
CA HIS A 35 10.97 12.90 5.16
C HIS A 35 11.05 11.86 6.29
N ARG A 36 9.94 11.18 6.59
CA ARG A 36 9.90 10.11 7.63
C ARG A 36 10.64 8.84 7.20
N VAL A 37 10.69 8.55 5.89
CA VAL A 37 11.49 7.43 5.36
C VAL A 37 12.97 7.70 5.59
N GLU A 38 13.45 8.90 5.27
CA GLU A 38 14.85 9.31 5.48
C GLU A 38 15.24 9.28 6.97
N GLU A 39 14.40 9.86 7.84
CA GLU A 39 14.59 9.77 9.30
C GLU A 39 14.73 8.32 9.77
N LYS A 40 13.88 7.42 9.25
CA LYS A 40 13.89 6.01 9.63
C LYS A 40 15.14 5.29 9.12
N GLN A 41 15.59 5.60 7.90
CA GLN A 41 16.83 5.06 7.35
C GLN A 41 18.05 5.48 8.18
N GLY A 42 18.11 6.74 8.61
CA GLY A 42 19.17 7.22 9.50
C GLY A 42 19.21 6.47 10.83
N LYS A 43 18.04 6.20 11.43
CA LYS A 43 17.92 5.44 12.70
C LYS A 43 18.31 3.96 12.61
N VAL A 44 18.27 3.36 11.42
CA VAL A 44 18.66 1.95 11.21
C VAL A 44 20.16 1.79 10.98
N ARG A 45 20.85 2.87 10.55
CA ARG A 45 22.27 2.86 10.19
C ARG A 45 23.21 3.33 11.31
N ALA A 46 22.67 3.93 12.36
CA ALA A 46 23.39 4.31 13.58
C ALA A 46 23.36 3.18 14.60
#